data_AF-A0A8S9ZAP2-F1
#
_entry.id   AF-A0A8S9ZAP2-F1
#
_cell.length_a   1.000
_cell.length_b   1.000
_cell.length_c   1.000
_cell.angle_alpha   90.00
_cell.angle_beta   90.00
_cell.angle_gamma   90.00
#
_symmetry.space_group_name_H-M   'P 1'
#
loop_
_entity.id
_entity.type
_entity.pdbx_description
1 polymer ?
#
loop_
_entity_poly.entity_id
_entity_poly.type
_entity_poly.pdbx_seq_one_letter_code
_entity_poly.pdbx_strand_id
1 'polypeptide(L)'
;MVISSENDFEKKDNFTEQQKRIGIIGFGHLGQFLKIELSKSPYFSLEKIWNRTEDFNEDVLPLSELNDQNLKNIDLVIEVSHPDIIHNYAKNNS
;
A
#
# COMPACT_ATOMS: atom_id res chain seq x y z
N MET A 1 14.50 -30.85 45.54
CA MET A 1 14.37 -29.40 45.77
C MET A 1 15.78 -28.84 45.62
N VAL A 2 16.17 -28.21 44.53
CA VAL A 2 15.59 -27.05 43.85
C VAL A 2 15.49 -27.31 42.34
N ILE A 3 14.36 -26.94 41.76
CA ILE A 3 14.13 -26.82 40.31
C ILE A 3 14.14 -25.32 40.03
N SER A 4 15.00 -24.85 39.14
CA SER A 4 14.93 -23.53 38.50
C SER A 4 15.77 -23.63 37.22
N SER A 5 15.21 -23.78 36.01
CA SER A 5 14.55 -22.74 35.17
C SER A 5 15.47 -21.52 35.02
N GLU A 6 15.83 -21.03 33.83
CA GLU A 6 14.98 -20.54 32.74
C GLU A 6 15.84 -20.46 31.46
N ASN A 7 15.47 -21.11 30.35
CA ASN A 7 14.67 -20.55 29.25
C ASN A 7 15.46 -19.58 28.32
N ASP A 8 16.46 -20.10 27.61
CA ASP A 8 17.22 -19.39 26.55
C ASP A 8 16.44 -19.19 25.22
N PHE A 9 15.11 -19.33 25.23
CA PHE A 9 14.29 -19.39 24.00
C PHE A 9 13.27 -18.26 23.79
N GLU A 10 13.26 -17.22 24.63
CA GLU A 10 12.38 -16.06 24.42
C GLU A 10 13.15 -14.74 24.40
N LYS A 11 14.06 -14.58 23.43
CA LYS A 11 14.17 -13.27 22.78
C LYS A 11 13.20 -13.25 21.61
N LYS A 12 11.92 -13.02 21.91
CA LYS A 12 11.01 -12.50 20.90
C LYS A 12 11.52 -11.10 20.61
N ASP A 13 12.27 -10.95 19.53
CA ASP A 13 12.62 -9.66 19.02
C ASP A 13 11.33 -8.87 18.86
N ASN A 14 11.17 -7.81 19.66
CA ASN A 14 10.06 -6.86 19.55
C ASN A 14 10.29 -5.98 18.32
N PHE A 15 10.45 -6.58 17.14
CA PHE A 15 10.20 -5.89 15.89
C PHE A 15 8.68 -5.77 15.79
N THR A 16 8.14 -4.61 16.15
CA THR A 16 6.95 -4.16 15.44
C THR A 16 7.40 -4.01 13.99
N GLU A 17 7.23 -5.05 13.17
CA GLU A 17 7.48 -4.90 11.73
C GLU A 17 6.61 -3.73 11.27
N GLN A 18 7.28 -2.64 10.88
CA GLN A 18 6.59 -1.44 10.46
C GLN A 18 5.74 -1.79 9.26
N GLN A 19 4.44 -1.50 9.33
CA GLN A 19 3.51 -1.78 8.25
C GLN A 19 4.05 -1.18 6.94
N LYS A 20 4.07 -1.98 5.87
CA LYS A 20 4.39 -1.47 4.54
C LYS A 20 3.25 -0.57 4.08
N ARG A 21 3.60 0.66 3.73
CA ARG A 21 2.67 1.70 3.27
C ARG A 21 2.39 1.53 1.79
N ILE A 22 1.13 1.32 1.46
CA ILE A 22 0.67 0.94 0.13
C ILE A 22 -0.05 2.13 -0.52
N GLY A 23 0.26 2.35 -1.80
CA GLY A 23 -0.55 3.15 -2.72
C GLY A 23 -1.21 2.27 -3.78
N ILE A 24 -2.46 2.55 -4.15
CA ILE A 24 -3.17 1.83 -5.24
C ILE A 24 -3.43 2.78 -6.40
N ILE A 25 -3.08 2.38 -7.63
CA ILE A 25 -3.50 3.05 -8.87
C ILE A 25 -4.54 2.19 -9.57
N GLY A 26 -5.72 2.75 -9.80
CA GLY A 26 -6.88 2.09 -10.38
C GLY A 26 -7.85 1.61 -9.30
N PHE A 27 -9.05 2.21 -9.24
CA PHE A 27 -10.07 1.87 -8.22
C PHE A 27 -11.35 1.28 -8.84
N GLY A 28 -11.17 0.39 -9.82
CA GLY A 28 -12.22 -0.52 -10.27
C GLY A 28 -12.41 -1.69 -9.31
N HIS A 29 -13.04 -2.78 -9.79
CA HIS A 29 -13.36 -3.94 -8.95
C HIS A 29 -12.12 -4.55 -8.27
N LEU A 30 -10.98 -4.63 -8.98
CA LEU A 30 -9.76 -5.19 -8.41
C LEU A 30 -9.13 -4.27 -7.36
N GLY A 31 -9.14 -2.96 -7.58
CA GLY A 31 -8.66 -1.98 -6.60
C GLY A 31 -9.49 -1.98 -5.31
N GLN A 32 -10.82 -2.07 -5.44
CA GLN A 32 -11.74 -2.20 -4.32
C GLN A 32 -11.51 -3.50 -3.54
N PHE A 33 -11.33 -4.63 -4.25
CA PHE A 33 -10.98 -5.90 -3.65
C PHE A 33 -9.65 -5.80 -2.86
N LEU A 34 -8.61 -5.20 -3.44
CA LEU A 34 -7.33 -5.01 -2.79
C LEU A 34 -7.42 -4.14 -1.53
N LYS A 35 -8.17 -3.03 -1.57
CA LYS A 35 -8.45 -2.19 -0.38
C LYS A 35 -8.97 -3.05 0.77
N ILE A 36 -9.94 -3.93 0.49
CA ILE A 36 -10.53 -4.82 1.49
C ILE A 36 -9.52 -5.86 1.99
N GLU A 37 -8.83 -6.58 1.10
CA GLU A 37 -7.90 -7.63 1.53
C GLU A 37 -6.66 -7.10 2.25
N LEU A 38 -6.11 -5.97 1.81
CA LEU A 38 -4.97 -5.33 2.48
C LEU A 38 -5.32 -4.87 3.89
N SER A 39 -6.56 -4.39 4.12
CA SER A 39 -7.03 -3.95 5.44
C SER A 39 -7.07 -5.06 6.49
N LYS A 40 -7.14 -6.32 6.06
CA LYS A 40 -7.16 -7.49 6.95
C LYS A 40 -5.76 -7.90 7.43
N SER A 41 -4.72 -7.41 6.76
CA SER A 41 -3.34 -7.75 7.06
C SER A 41 -2.74 -6.76 8.05
N PRO A 42 -2.16 -7.22 9.17
CA PRO A 42 -1.46 -6.33 10.09
C PRO A 42 -0.13 -5.82 9.51
N TYR A 43 0.31 -6.30 8.34
CA TYR A 43 1.59 -5.96 7.72
C TYR A 43 1.48 -4.79 6.73
N PHE A 44 0.27 -4.35 6.38
CA PHE A 44 0.05 -3.33 5.36
C PHE A 44 -0.78 -2.17 5.92
N SER A 45 -0.44 -0.95 5.50
CA SER A 45 -1.24 0.26 5.70
C SER A 45 -1.57 0.85 4.33
N LEU A 46 -2.84 1.11 4.04
CA LEU A 46 -3.23 1.77 2.79
C LEU A 46 -3.22 3.29 2.98
N GLU A 47 -2.30 3.98 2.31
CA GLU A 47 -2.12 5.42 2.50
C GLU A 47 -2.89 6.24 1.46
N LYS A 48 -2.89 5.81 0.20
CA LYS A 48 -3.48 6.57 -0.91
C LYS A 48 -4.05 5.65 -1.98
N ILE A 49 -5.14 6.10 -2.59
CA ILE A 49 -5.75 5.45 -3.74
C ILE A 49 -5.90 6.52 -4.83
N TRP A 50 -5.48 6.19 -6.04
CA TRP A 50 -5.64 7.04 -7.21
C TRP A 50 -6.47 6.35 -8.27
N ASN A 51 -7.30 7.13 -8.96
CA ASN A 51 -8.08 6.66 -10.08
C ASN A 51 -8.28 7.76 -11.12
N ARG A 52 -8.73 7.41 -12.33
CA ARG A 52 -9.03 8.42 -13.38
C ARG A 52 -10.13 9.39 -12.94
N THR A 53 -11.11 8.88 -12.21
CA THR A 53 -12.21 9.65 -11.63
C THR A 53 -12.10 9.56 -10.13
N GLU A 54 -12.07 10.70 -9.47
CA GLU A 54 -12.05 10.81 -8.00
C GLU A 54 -13.37 10.30 -7.40
N ASP A 55 -13.28 9.85 -6.15
CA ASP A 55 -14.44 9.47 -5.34
C ASP A 55 -14.18 9.91 -3.89
N PHE A 56 -14.77 11.04 -3.52
CA PHE A 56 -14.60 11.62 -2.19
C PHE A 56 -15.20 10.78 -1.06
N ASN A 57 -16.14 9.87 -1.37
CA ASN A 57 -16.72 9.01 -0.33
C ASN A 57 -15.79 7.86 0.05
N GLU A 58 -14.88 7.50 -0.86
CA GLU A 58 -13.95 6.38 -0.73
C GLU A 58 -12.49 6.82 -0.54
N ASP A 59 -12.26 8.13 -0.37
CA ASP A 59 -10.94 8.78 -0.30
C ASP A 59 -10.05 8.52 -1.54
N VAL A 60 -10.68 8.46 -2.72
CA VAL A 60 -10.00 8.22 -4.00
C VAL A 60 -9.62 9.52 -4.66
N LEU A 61 -8.32 9.70 -4.87
CA LEU A 61 -7.75 10.89 -5.48
C LEU A 61 -7.73 10.77 -7.02
N PRO A 62 -7.83 11.89 -7.75
CA PRO A 62 -7.60 11.88 -9.18
C PRO A 62 -6.11 11.57 -9.47
N LEU A 63 -5.86 10.70 -10.45
CA LEU A 63 -4.51 10.45 -10.98
C LEU A 63 -4.18 11.53 -12.02
N SER A 64 -3.71 12.70 -11.55
CA SER A 64 -3.26 13.80 -12.41
C SER A 64 -1.76 13.73 -12.73
N GLU A 65 -0.94 13.32 -11.75
CA GLU A 65 0.50 13.19 -11.87
C GLU A 65 1.01 12.15 -10.84
N LEU A 66 2.11 11.46 -11.15
CA LEU A 66 2.89 10.65 -10.19
C LEU A 66 4.26 11.31 -10.04
N ASN A 67 4.56 11.80 -8.83
CA ASN A 67 5.77 12.55 -8.52
C ASN A 67 6.25 12.23 -7.10
N ASP A 68 7.47 12.64 -6.77
CA ASP A 68 8.09 12.33 -5.47
C ASP A 68 7.27 12.83 -4.27
N GLN A 69 6.50 13.92 -4.44
CA GLN A 69 5.68 14.47 -3.37
C GLN A 69 4.45 13.59 -3.09
N ASN A 70 3.79 13.08 -4.14
CA ASN A 70 2.61 12.26 -3.99
C ASN A 70 2.93 10.81 -3.60
N LEU A 71 4.10 10.31 -3.98
CA LEU A 71 4.65 9.02 -3.55
C LEU A 71 5.39 9.08 -2.21
N LYS A 72 5.54 10.28 -1.62
CA LYS A 72 6.16 10.44 -0.31
C LYS A 72 5.44 9.56 0.71
N ASN A 73 6.21 8.81 1.50
CA ASN A 73 5.73 7.89 2.54
C ASN A 73 4.99 6.64 2.01
N ILE A 74 5.21 6.24 0.76
CA ILE A 74 4.72 4.96 0.23
C ILE A 74 5.90 4.04 -0.02
N ASP A 75 5.78 2.80 0.44
CA ASP A 75 6.81 1.76 0.29
C ASP A 75 6.55 0.87 -0.93
N LEU A 76 5.29 0.76 -1.37
CA LEU A 76 4.87 -0.02 -2.54
C LEU A 76 3.67 0.62 -3.22
N VAL A 77 3.73 0.73 -4.55
CA VAL A 77 2.58 1.09 -5.40
C VAL A 77 2.09 -0.15 -6.13
N ILE A 78 0.78 -0.40 -6.07
CA ILE A 78 0.11 -1.47 -6.81
C ILE A 78 -0.71 -0.83 -7.92
N GLU A 79 -0.39 -1.17 -9.17
CA GLU A 79 -1.16 -0.72 -10.33
C GLU A 79 -2.10 -1.83 -10.80
N VAL A 80 -3.41 -1.53 -10.83
CA VAL A 80 -4.48 -2.42 -11.29
C VAL A 80 -5.41 -1.72 -12.28
N SER A 81 -4.86 -0.77 -13.03
CA SER A 81 -5.53 -0.12 -14.14
C SER A 81 -5.65 -1.07 -15.33
N HIS A 82 -6.70 -0.91 -16.14
CA HIS A 82 -6.66 -1.48 -17.49
C HIS A 82 -5.47 -0.91 -18.27
N PRO A 83 -4.84 -1.68 -19.19
CA PRO A 83 -3.55 -1.34 -19.85
C PRO A 83 -3.49 -0.01 -20.61
N ASP A 84 -4.63 0.67 -20.81
CA ASP A 84 -4.69 1.96 -21.51
C ASP A 84 -4.11 3.14 -20.70
N ILE A 85 -3.75 2.97 -19.42
CA ILE A 85 -3.14 4.05 -18.60
C ILE A 85 -1.63 4.19 -18.83
N ILE A 86 -0.91 3.12 -19.21
CA ILE A 86 0.57 3.17 -19.36
C ILE A 86 1.00 3.99 -20.59
N HIS A 87 0.14 4.11 -21.61
CA HIS A 87 0.50 4.83 -22.85
C HIS A 87 0.58 6.35 -22.68
N ASN A 88 -0.15 6.93 -21.71
CA ASN A 88 -0.22 8.39 -21.53
C ASN A 88 0.76 8.95 -20.50
N TYR A 89 1.24 8.15 -19.54
CA TYR A 89 2.17 8.63 -18.50
C TYR A 89 3.65 8.30 -18.76
N ALA A 90 3.96 7.35 -19.66
CA ALA A 90 5.34 6.99 -19.99
C ALA A 90 6.01 7.93 -21.01
N LYS A 91 5.27 8.89 -21.60
CA LYS A 91 5.76 9.69 -22.73
C LYS A 91 5.75 11.18 -22.41
N ASN A 92 6.75 11.66 -21.67
CA ASN A 92 7.19 13.07 -21.63
C ASN A 92 8.60 13.21 -21.02
N ASN A 93 9.57 12.44 -21.52
CA ASN A 93 11.00 12.71 -21.32
C ASN A 93 11.75 12.39 -22.63
N SER A 94 11.56 13.23 -23.65
CA SER A 94 12.37 13.23 -24.88
C SER A 94 12.64 14.66 -25.30
#